data_AF-A0A0G1NJF3-F1
#
_entry.id   AF-A0A0G1NJF3-F1
#
_cell.length_a   1.000
_cell.length_b   1.000
_cell.length_c   1.000
_cell.angle_alpha   90.00
_cell.angle_beta   90.00
_cell.angle_gamma   90.00
#
_symmetry.space_group_name_H-M   'P 1'
#
loop_
_entity.id
_entity.type
_entity.pdbx_description
1 polymer ?
#
loop_
_entity_poly.entity_id
_entity_poly.type
_entity_poly.pdbx_seq_one_letter_code
_entity_poly.pdbx_strand_id
1 'polypeptide(L)'
;MFSPSSYREVKLASGDKVNQIKNKNQKDWEKACEKLGLYVVPSFGKGSHCAVYKDSVCPPEDNSSCCVVTIPRNIYPEFQRDLVKKVLFYGLVSGKYVEKDVWEALEV
;
A
#
# COMPACT_ATOMS: atom_id res chain seq x y z
N MET A 1 2.75 1.20 -20.41
CA MET A 1 1.73 0.51 -19.58
C MET A 1 2.46 -0.42 -18.62
N PHE A 2 2.30 -0.24 -17.31
CA PHE A 2 2.89 -1.14 -16.31
C PHE A 2 1.99 -2.36 -16.12
N SER A 3 2.57 -3.56 -16.06
CA SER A 3 1.81 -4.77 -15.80
C SER A 3 1.33 -4.78 -14.34
N PRO A 4 0.13 -5.29 -14.04
CA PRO A 4 -0.37 -5.41 -12.66
C PRO A 4 0.57 -6.18 -11.72
N SER A 5 1.52 -6.93 -12.25
CA SER A 5 2.51 -7.71 -11.50
C SER A 5 3.90 -7.06 -11.39
N SER A 6 4.14 -5.89 -11.99
CA SER A 6 5.45 -5.23 -12.01
C SER A 6 5.98 -4.88 -10.62
N TYR A 7 5.10 -4.71 -9.63
CA TYR A 7 5.51 -4.52 -8.23
C TYR A 7 6.32 -5.70 -7.68
N ARG A 8 6.17 -6.92 -8.23
CA ARG A 8 6.91 -8.11 -7.76
C ARG A 8 8.41 -7.99 -7.99
N GLU A 9 8.79 -7.26 -9.04
CA GLU A 9 10.18 -7.00 -9.42
C GLU A 9 10.85 -5.96 -8.52
N VAL A 10 10.07 -5.21 -7.71
CA VAL A 10 10.62 -4.27 -6.73
C VAL A 10 11.46 -5.04 -5.71
N LYS A 11 12.74 -4.68 -5.65
CA LYS A 11 13.68 -5.15 -4.62
C LYS A 11 13.65 -4.16 -3.46
N LEU A 12 13.38 -4.68 -2.27
CA LEU A 12 13.46 -3.90 -1.03
C LEU A 12 14.92 -3.88 -0.59
N ALA A 13 15.50 -2.69 -0.45
CA ALA A 13 16.86 -2.52 0.07
C ALA A 13 16.93 -2.95 1.55
N SER A 14 15.89 -2.66 2.33
CA SER A 14 15.72 -3.04 3.73
C SER A 14 14.69 -4.16 3.90
N GLY A 15 14.85 -5.26 3.16
CA GLY A 15 13.88 -6.36 3.13
C GLY A 15 13.65 -7.03 4.49
N ASP A 16 14.58 -6.91 5.42
CA ASP A 16 14.53 -7.44 6.79
C ASP A 16 13.52 -6.68 7.67
N LYS A 17 13.24 -5.40 7.36
CA LYS A 17 12.21 -4.59 8.05
C LYS A 17 10.81 -5.17 7.92
N VAL A 18 10.56 -6.02 6.92
CA VAL A 18 9.29 -6.76 6.77
C VAL A 18 8.96 -7.57 8.04
N ASN A 19 9.98 -8.09 8.74
CA ASN A 19 9.77 -8.86 9.97
C ASN A 19 9.27 -8.00 11.13
N GLN A 20 9.54 -6.69 11.10
CA GLN A 20 9.13 -5.74 12.14
C GLN A 20 7.67 -5.32 11.97
N ILE A 21 7.13 -5.40 10.74
CA ILE A 21 5.73 -5.08 10.46
C ILE A 21 4.78 -6.27 10.59
N LYS A 22 5.26 -7.49 10.87
CA LYS A 22 4.43 -8.72 10.91
C LYS A 22 3.16 -8.66 11.78
N ASN A 23 3.13 -7.76 12.78
CA ASN A 23 1.98 -7.56 13.68
C ASN A 23 1.09 -6.36 13.31
N LYS A 24 1.45 -5.59 12.26
CA LYS A 24 0.66 -4.46 11.78
C LYS A 24 -0.66 -4.95 11.20
N ASN A 25 -1.74 -4.28 11.57
CA ASN A 25 -3.10 -4.61 11.15
C ASN A 25 -3.58 -3.67 10.03
N GLN A 26 -4.81 -3.88 9.54
CA GLN A 26 -5.41 -3.06 8.49
C GLN A 26 -5.37 -1.55 8.80
N LYS A 27 -5.67 -1.13 10.04
CA LYS A 27 -5.66 0.29 10.42
C LYS A 27 -4.27 0.89 10.43
N ASP A 28 -3.25 0.12 10.80
CA ASP A 28 -1.87 0.62 10.76
C ASP A 28 -1.45 0.89 9.32
N TRP A 29 -1.85 0.02 8.40
CA TRP A 29 -1.63 0.17 6.96
C TRP A 29 -2.44 1.31 6.35
N GLU A 30 -3.69 1.50 6.76
CA GLU A 30 -4.51 2.67 6.40
C GLU A 30 -3.78 3.97 6.77
N LYS A 31 -3.37 4.10 8.05
CA LYS A 31 -2.62 5.28 8.52
C LYS A 31 -1.31 5.49 7.78
N ALA A 32 -0.57 4.43 7.51
CA ALA A 32 0.68 4.53 6.75
C ALA A 32 0.41 5.05 5.32
N CYS A 33 -0.65 4.58 4.67
CA CYS A 33 -1.04 5.06 3.35
C CYS A 33 -1.46 6.54 3.38
N GLU A 34 -2.21 6.97 4.41
CA GLU A 34 -2.57 8.39 4.60
C GLU A 34 -1.33 9.27 4.81
N LYS A 35 -0.36 8.83 5.64
CA LYS A 35 0.92 9.54 5.84
C LYS A 35 1.72 9.69 4.54
N LEU A 36 1.61 8.72 3.63
CA LEU A 36 2.23 8.76 2.29
C LEU A 36 1.45 9.61 1.27
N GLY A 37 0.37 10.28 1.70
CA GLY A 37 -0.46 11.12 0.84
C GLY A 37 -1.34 10.34 -0.14
N LEU A 38 -1.66 9.08 0.19
CA LEU A 38 -2.63 8.27 -0.54
C LEU A 38 -4.03 8.49 0.02
N TYR A 39 -5.03 8.32 -0.84
CA TYR A 39 -6.43 8.45 -0.43
C TYR A 39 -6.97 7.09 0.01
N VAL A 40 -7.30 6.97 1.29
CA VAL A 40 -7.79 5.73 1.90
C VAL A 40 -9.32 5.78 1.96
N VAL A 41 -9.96 4.78 1.37
CA VAL A 41 -11.41 4.61 1.46
C VAL A 41 -11.68 3.42 2.38
N PRO A 42 -11.95 3.66 3.68
CA PRO A 42 -12.42 2.61 4.57
C PRO A 42 -13.78 2.12 4.04
N SER A 43 -13.95 0.81 3.91
CA SER A 43 -15.18 0.24 3.35
C SER A 43 -16.40 0.73 4.13
N PHE A 44 -17.44 1.20 3.41
CA PHE A 44 -18.72 1.61 3.98
C PHE A 44 -19.52 0.42 4.55
N GLY A 45 -19.05 -0.17 5.64
CA GLY A 45 -19.83 -1.03 6.53
C GLY A 45 -20.08 -2.49 6.11
N LYS A 46 -19.67 -2.95 4.92
CA LYS A 46 -19.86 -4.36 4.51
C LYS A 46 -18.66 -5.09 3.87
N GLY A 47 -17.59 -4.39 3.50
CA GLY A 47 -16.40 -5.02 2.92
C GLY A 47 -15.31 -5.29 3.96
N SER A 48 -14.75 -6.50 3.95
CA SER A 48 -13.54 -6.84 4.73
C SER A 48 -12.27 -6.19 4.18
N HIS A 49 -12.35 -5.39 3.12
CA HIS A 49 -11.22 -4.85 2.39
C HIS A 49 -11.29 -3.32 2.36
N CYS A 50 -10.17 -2.66 2.61
CA CYS A 50 -9.97 -1.23 2.43
C CYS A 50 -9.26 -0.99 1.10
N ALA A 51 -9.71 -0.01 0.32
CA ALA A 51 -9.08 0.36 -0.94
C ALA A 51 -8.29 1.66 -0.79
N VAL A 52 -7.09 1.70 -1.34
CA VAL A 52 -6.17 2.84 -1.31
C VAL A 52 -5.95 3.34 -2.74
N TYR A 53 -6.24 4.61 -2.97
CA TYR A 53 -6.16 5.27 -4.27
C TYR A 53 -5.05 6.32 -4.31
N LYS A 54 -4.69 6.72 -5.53
CA LYS A 54 -3.63 7.71 -5.80
C LYS A 54 -3.95 9.10 -5.25
N ASP A 55 -5.23 9.46 -5.24
CA ASP A 55 -5.79 10.75 -4.84
C ASP A 55 -7.33 10.64 -4.65
N SER A 56 -7.95 11.70 -4.16
CA SER A 56 -9.39 11.78 -3.88
C SER A 56 -10.27 12.08 -5.11
N VAL A 57 -9.66 12.35 -6.27
CA VAL A 57 -10.36 12.72 -7.52
C VAL A 57 -10.50 11.51 -8.45
N CYS A 58 -9.75 10.44 -8.19
CA CYS A 58 -9.87 9.16 -8.86
C CYS A 58 -11.32 8.62 -8.85
N PRO A 59 -11.97 8.46 -10.03
CA PRO A 59 -13.32 7.93 -10.09
C PRO A 59 -13.32 6.44 -9.69
N PRO A 60 -14.24 6.00 -8.81
CA PRO A 60 -14.33 4.61 -8.36
C PRO A 60 -14.64 3.61 -9.49
N GLU A 61 -15.08 4.11 -10.66
CA GLU A 61 -15.34 3.31 -11.86
C GLU A 61 -14.05 2.87 -12.56
N ASP A 62 -12.94 3.58 -12.39
CA ASP A 62 -11.63 3.29 -13.01
C ASP A 62 -10.65 2.65 -12.01
N ASN A 63 -11.15 1.63 -11.31
CA ASN A 63 -10.43 0.93 -10.25
C ASN A 63 -9.05 0.39 -10.68
N SER A 64 -8.87 0.02 -11.95
CA SER A 64 -7.62 -0.60 -12.41
C SER A 64 -6.46 0.39 -12.55
N SER A 65 -6.77 1.66 -12.87
CA SER A 65 -5.77 2.68 -13.14
C SER A 65 -5.47 3.54 -11.92
N CYS A 66 -6.42 3.65 -10.99
CA CYS A 66 -6.36 4.52 -9.82
C CYS A 66 -6.12 3.81 -8.48
N CYS A 67 -6.48 2.53 -8.34
CA CYS A 67 -6.23 1.79 -7.10
C CYS A 67 -4.74 1.43 -6.99
N VAL A 68 -4.11 1.83 -5.89
CA VAL A 68 -2.73 1.48 -5.56
C VAL A 68 -2.69 0.10 -4.90
N VAL A 69 -3.54 -0.11 -3.89
CA VAL A 69 -3.59 -1.38 -3.17
C VAL A 69 -4.93 -1.58 -2.46
N THR A 70 -5.34 -2.83 -2.35
CA THR A 70 -6.45 -3.26 -1.51
C THR A 70 -5.90 -3.98 -0.28
N ILE A 71 -6.20 -3.46 0.91
CA ILE A 71 -5.73 -3.96 2.19
C ILE A 71 -6.86 -4.82 2.82
N PRO A 72 -6.65 -6.12 3.02
CA PRO A 72 -7.63 -6.96 3.67
C PRO A 72 -7.65 -6.77 5.18
N ARG A 73 -8.77 -7.09 5.83
CA ARG A 73 -8.94 -7.00 7.29
C ARG A 73 -7.94 -7.90 8.02
N ASN A 74 -7.72 -9.10 7.48
CA ASN A 74 -6.75 -10.05 8.00
C ASN A 74 -5.50 -9.98 7.12
N ILE A 75 -4.43 -9.43 7.69
CA ILE A 75 -3.14 -9.27 7.01
C ILE A 75 -2.19 -10.33 7.52
N TYR A 76 -1.85 -11.28 6.65
CA TYR A 76 -0.84 -12.30 6.94
C TYR A 76 0.57 -11.75 6.71
N PRO A 77 1.59 -12.20 7.46
CA PRO A 77 2.97 -11.70 7.32
C PRO A 77 3.51 -11.76 5.88
N GLU A 78 3.20 -12.83 5.15
CA GLU A 78 3.63 -13.00 3.75
C GLU A 78 3.00 -11.94 2.83
N PHE A 79 1.76 -11.55 3.10
CA PHE A 79 1.05 -10.52 2.36
C PHE A 79 1.59 -9.11 2.66
N GLN A 80 2.16 -8.88 3.85
CA GLN A 80 2.74 -7.58 4.20
C GLN A 80 3.90 -7.20 3.30
N ARG A 81 4.74 -8.17 2.93
CA ARG A 81 5.81 -7.93 1.95
C ARG A 81 5.26 -7.47 0.61
N ASP A 82 4.16 -8.09 0.18
CA ASP A 82 3.46 -7.77 -1.06
C ASP A 82 2.85 -6.36 -1.00
N LEU A 83 2.24 -6.00 0.14
CA LEU A 83 1.73 -4.65 0.42
C LEU A 83 2.83 -3.59 0.32
N VAL A 84 3.97 -3.79 1.00
CA VAL A 84 5.11 -2.86 0.92
C VAL A 84 5.53 -2.66 -0.53
N LYS A 85 5.67 -3.75 -1.30
CA LYS A 85 6.08 -3.67 -2.70
C LYS A 85 5.08 -2.92 -3.57
N LYS A 86 3.77 -3.15 -3.40
CA LYS A 86 2.72 -2.44 -4.16
C LYS A 86 2.73 -0.94 -3.89
N VAL A 87 2.79 -0.56 -2.61
CA VAL A 87 2.85 0.84 -2.18
C VAL A 87 4.14 1.49 -2.70
N LEU A 88 5.29 0.86 -2.46
CA LEU A 88 6.59 1.36 -2.92
C LEU A 88 6.66 1.49 -4.45
N PHE A 89 6.14 0.51 -5.19
CA PHE A 89 6.11 0.56 -6.65
C PHE A 89 5.42 1.84 -7.14
N TYR A 90 4.26 2.16 -6.56
CA TYR A 90 3.57 3.41 -6.90
C TYR A 90 4.38 4.64 -6.51
N GLY A 91 4.96 4.69 -5.31
CA GLY A 91 5.84 5.78 -4.87
C GLY A 91 6.97 6.07 -5.86
N LEU A 92 7.66 5.01 -6.30
CA LEU A 92 8.77 5.09 -7.26
C LEU A 92 8.30 5.54 -8.65
N VAL A 93 7.21 4.98 -9.16
CA VAL A 93 6.69 5.34 -10.50
C VAL A 93 6.13 6.76 -10.54
N SER A 94 5.51 7.21 -9.44
CA SER A 94 4.95 8.55 -9.32
C SER A 94 5.96 9.62 -8.88
N GLY A 95 7.13 9.21 -8.39
CA GLY A 95 8.13 10.10 -7.81
C GLY A 95 7.68 10.77 -6.49
N LYS A 96 6.63 10.26 -5.83
CA LYS A 96 6.07 10.86 -4.61
C LYS A 96 6.86 10.53 -3.35
N TYR A 97 7.37 9.30 -3.25
CA TYR A 97 8.07 8.81 -2.05
C TYR A 97 8.96 7.61 -2.40
N VAL A 98 9.94 7.35 -1.54
CA VAL A 98 10.90 6.25 -1.65
C VAL A 98 10.70 5.22 -0.54
N GLU A 99 11.48 4.14 -0.58
CA GLU A 99 11.38 3.04 0.39
C GLU A 99 11.49 3.51 1.84
N LYS A 100 12.39 4.47 2.11
CA LYS A 100 12.58 5.03 3.44
C LYS A 100 11.28 5.61 4.01
N ASP A 101 10.54 6.37 3.21
CA ASP A 101 9.30 7.01 3.63
C ASP A 101 8.21 5.98 3.96
N VAL A 102 8.19 4.85 3.23
CA VAL A 102 7.25 3.74 3.50
C VAL A 102 7.51 3.13 4.88
N TRP A 103 8.79 2.93 5.22
CA TRP A 103 9.16 2.42 6.55
C TRP A 103 8.86 3.42 7.66
N GLU A 104 9.15 4.71 7.45
CA GLU A 104 8.82 5.77 8.40
C GLU A 104 7.30 5.91 8.60
N ALA A 105 6.51 5.77 7.54
CA ALA A 105 5.05 5.77 7.62
C ALA A 105 4.51 4.59 8.45
N LEU A 106 5.18 3.43 8.36
CA LEU A 106 4.90 2.23 9.15
C LEU A 106 5.52 2.26 10.56
N GLU A 107 6.30 3.30 10.88
CA GLU A 107 6.97 3.53 12.16
C GLU A 107 8.05 2.49 12.47
N VAL A 108 8.93 2.21 11.48
CA VAL A 108 9.97 1.17 11.49
C VAL A 108 11.29 1.64 10.86
#